data_AF-A0A5K7YWN7-F1
#
_entry.id   AF-A0A5K7YWN7-F1
#
_cell.length_a   1.000
_cell.length_b   1.000
_cell.length_c   1.000
_cell.angle_alpha   90.00
_cell.angle_beta   90.00
_cell.angle_gamma   90.00
#
_symmetry.space_group_name_H-M   'P 1'
#
loop_
_entity.id
_entity.type
_entity.pdbx_description
1 polymer ?
#
loop_
_entity_poly.entity_id
_entity_poly.type
_entity_poly.pdbx_seq_one_letter_code
_entity_poly.pdbx_strand_id
1 'polypeptide(L)'
;MRKHLSSGAPLSLLYGVKPDGTAFTADDLKRFDKQAQRARKEFGFGKKGVRIDQLISASRTDDIERSRKQIRNATFYRIFNSKSGVLLHFRTSAGPDSKFTHHQVKIRLEEWGDWLTSTVKFNKAAKNILNGRISFDCDCGRHQFWYRYVATIGGFAVSPLEHSYPKIRNPKLTGACCKHVLKVLATLRGPAVQRLIIAEMEKEAERIGFGDDRSTANRFLTKKELATAARSSAAVQAADRKKAAKAFQDYRQAKKGFRKKMEEPRTVDAFKKLEKEKAASDLKAATIEKIARHEQQRADRAERDALLGNLQGHMALSVYRDKMSKAEAIKSFAKAKDMPVADVEKLAESVNI
;
A
#
# COMPACT_ATOMS: atom_id res chain seq x y z
N MET A 1 3.40 -7.96 -33.14
CA MET A 1 4.69 -8.35 -33.77
C MET A 1 4.64 -9.74 -34.39
N ARG A 2 4.39 -10.82 -33.64
CA ARG A 2 4.38 -12.21 -34.18
C ARG A 2 3.43 -12.43 -35.37
N LYS A 3 2.21 -11.87 -35.34
CA LYS A 3 1.22 -11.98 -36.44
C LYS A 3 1.54 -11.17 -37.70
N HIS A 4 2.45 -10.19 -37.63
CA HIS A 4 2.73 -9.28 -38.76
C HIS A 4 3.95 -9.69 -39.57
N LEU A 5 4.84 -10.51 -39.02
CA LEU A 5 5.95 -11.11 -39.76
C LEU A 5 5.48 -12.17 -40.76
N SER A 6 4.30 -12.76 -40.52
CA SER A 6 3.69 -13.78 -41.38
C SER A 6 2.78 -13.23 -42.48
N SER A 7 2.41 -11.95 -42.44
CA SER A 7 1.37 -11.38 -43.30
C SER A 7 1.89 -10.69 -44.57
N GLY A 8 3.21 -10.68 -44.83
CA GLY A 8 3.82 -10.13 -46.06
C GLY A 8 3.66 -8.62 -46.31
N ALA A 9 2.87 -7.92 -45.49
CA ALA A 9 2.61 -6.48 -45.64
C ALA A 9 3.90 -5.64 -45.49
N PRO A 10 4.09 -4.59 -46.31
CA PRO A 10 5.29 -3.77 -46.28
C PRO A 10 5.49 -3.17 -44.89
N LEU A 11 6.66 -3.46 -44.30
CA LEU A 11 7.00 -3.10 -42.92
C LEU A 11 6.99 -1.58 -42.66
N SER A 12 7.12 -0.76 -43.72
CA SER A 12 7.01 0.70 -43.68
C SER A 12 5.61 1.18 -43.24
N LEU A 13 4.55 0.54 -43.74
CA LEU A 13 3.15 0.90 -43.42
C LEU A 13 2.77 0.48 -41.99
N LEU A 14 3.34 -0.61 -41.47
CA LEU A 14 2.99 -1.15 -40.15
C LEU A 14 3.87 -0.61 -39.01
N TYR A 15 5.15 -0.35 -39.27
CA TYR A 15 6.12 0.00 -38.23
C TYR A 15 6.74 1.39 -38.40
N GLY A 16 6.43 2.09 -39.49
CA GLY A 16 6.97 3.40 -39.83
C GLY A 16 8.36 3.32 -40.45
N VAL A 17 9.00 4.49 -40.56
CA VAL A 17 10.37 4.64 -41.06
C VAL A 17 11.33 5.00 -39.94
N LYS A 18 12.60 4.65 -40.16
CA LYS A 18 13.71 5.10 -39.34
C LYS A 18 13.94 6.61 -39.51
N PRO A 19 14.75 7.23 -38.62
CA PRO A 19 15.10 8.64 -38.76
C PRO A 19 15.79 9.00 -40.09
N ASP A 20 16.41 8.02 -40.74
CA ASP A 20 17.07 8.15 -42.05
C ASP A 20 16.12 7.97 -43.25
N GLY A 21 14.80 7.80 -43.00
CA GLY A 21 13.79 7.58 -44.03
C GLY A 21 13.68 6.15 -44.53
N THR A 22 14.56 5.23 -44.10
CA THR A 22 14.50 3.82 -44.51
C THR A 22 13.44 3.05 -43.72
N ALA A 23 12.85 2.01 -44.33
CA ALA A 23 11.91 1.14 -43.64
C ALA A 23 12.59 0.29 -42.56
N PHE A 24 11.88 -0.01 -41.46
CA PHE A 24 12.37 -0.99 -40.49
C PHE A 24 12.44 -2.38 -41.12
N THR A 25 13.56 -3.08 -40.92
CA THR A 25 13.75 -4.45 -41.44
C THR A 25 13.23 -5.48 -40.44
N ALA A 26 13.05 -6.73 -40.90
CA ALA A 26 12.68 -7.84 -40.02
C ALA A 26 13.71 -8.07 -38.89
N ASP A 27 14.99 -7.82 -39.16
CA ASP A 27 16.04 -7.95 -38.16
C ASP A 27 16.02 -6.84 -37.11
N ASP A 28 15.60 -5.63 -37.48
CA ASP A 28 15.35 -4.56 -36.51
C ASP A 28 14.23 -4.95 -35.54
N LEU A 29 13.16 -5.59 -36.03
CA LEU A 29 12.07 -6.08 -35.19
C LEU A 29 12.54 -7.19 -34.24
N LYS A 30 13.37 -8.13 -34.72
CA LYS A 30 14.00 -9.15 -33.85
C LYS A 30 14.87 -8.50 -32.77
N ARG A 31 15.61 -7.43 -33.11
CA ARG A 31 16.41 -6.67 -32.14
C ARG A 31 15.51 -6.01 -31.09
N PHE A 32 14.39 -5.39 -31.50
CA PHE A 32 13.44 -4.79 -30.55
C PHE A 32 12.84 -5.81 -29.59
N ASP A 33 12.45 -6.98 -30.08
CA ASP A 33 11.95 -8.05 -29.22
C ASP A 33 13.01 -8.53 -28.23
N LYS A 34 14.26 -8.76 -28.68
CA LYS A 34 15.38 -9.12 -27.80
C LYS A 34 15.62 -8.06 -26.72
N GLN A 35 15.59 -6.77 -27.05
CA GLN A 35 15.76 -5.70 -26.06
C GLN A 35 14.58 -5.63 -25.08
N ALA A 36 13.34 -5.79 -25.56
CA ALA A 36 12.17 -5.82 -24.70
C ALA A 36 12.22 -7.01 -23.73
N GLN A 37 12.62 -8.20 -24.19
CA GLN A 37 12.82 -9.37 -23.35
C GLN A 37 13.92 -9.16 -22.30
N ARG A 38 15.04 -8.52 -22.68
CA ARG A 38 16.11 -8.15 -21.75
C ARG A 38 15.60 -7.22 -20.65
N ALA A 39 14.92 -6.14 -21.02
CA ALA A 39 14.37 -5.18 -20.06
C ALA A 39 13.32 -5.82 -19.13
N ARG A 40 12.45 -6.70 -19.66
CA ARG A 40 11.49 -7.48 -18.84
C ARG A 40 12.19 -8.33 -17.78
N LYS A 41 13.29 -8.99 -18.15
CA LYS A 41 14.08 -9.82 -17.22
C LYS A 41 14.83 -8.98 -16.19
N GLU A 42 15.37 -7.83 -16.62
CA GLU A 42 16.11 -6.92 -15.75
C GLU A 42 15.22 -6.38 -14.63
N PHE A 43 14.05 -5.84 -14.97
CA PHE A 43 13.13 -5.23 -14.00
C PHE A 43 12.20 -6.23 -13.31
N GLY A 44 12.03 -7.43 -13.87
CA GLY A 44 11.25 -8.50 -13.25
C GLY A 44 9.75 -8.34 -13.47
N PHE A 45 9.31 -8.33 -14.73
CA PHE A 45 7.92 -8.15 -15.18
C PHE A 45 6.84 -8.96 -14.42
N GLY A 46 7.21 -10.11 -13.86
CA GLY A 46 6.28 -10.96 -13.10
C GLY A 46 5.87 -10.41 -11.72
N LYS A 47 6.52 -9.35 -11.21
CA LYS A 47 6.15 -8.69 -9.96
C LYS A 47 5.84 -7.23 -10.22
N LYS A 48 4.81 -6.71 -9.55
CA LYS A 48 4.46 -5.28 -9.64
C LYS A 48 5.52 -4.44 -8.93
N GLY A 49 5.96 -3.39 -9.62
CA GLY A 49 6.92 -2.41 -9.15
C GLY A 49 8.37 -2.89 -9.12
N VAL A 50 9.27 -1.92 -9.03
CA VAL A 50 10.72 -2.14 -8.99
C VAL A 50 11.30 -1.42 -7.78
N ARG A 51 12.39 -1.95 -7.22
CA ARG A 51 13.09 -1.29 -6.11
C ARG A 51 13.69 0.05 -6.53
N ILE A 52 13.65 1.04 -5.65
CA ILE A 52 14.20 2.38 -5.91
C ILE A 52 15.67 2.33 -6.32
N ASP A 53 16.50 1.54 -5.62
CA ASP A 53 17.93 1.44 -5.91
C ASP A 53 18.21 0.90 -7.32
N GLN A 54 17.38 -0.05 -7.76
CA GLN A 54 17.46 -0.61 -9.11
C GLN A 54 17.09 0.44 -10.15
N LEU A 55 16.03 1.22 -9.93
CA LEU A 55 15.61 2.29 -10.83
C LEU A 55 16.69 3.38 -10.98
N ILE A 56 17.30 3.79 -9.87
CA ILE A 56 18.39 4.78 -9.89
C ILE A 56 19.62 4.21 -10.59
N SER A 57 20.00 2.96 -10.30
CA SER A 57 21.15 2.30 -10.92
C SER A 57 21.00 2.13 -12.44
N ALA A 58 19.80 1.77 -12.90
CA ALA A 58 19.44 1.59 -14.30
C ALA A 58 19.23 2.92 -15.06
N SER A 59 19.13 4.05 -14.35
CA SER A 59 18.96 5.36 -14.97
C SER A 59 20.25 5.88 -15.60
N ARG A 60 20.10 6.72 -16.62
CA ARG A 60 21.23 7.34 -17.33
C ARG A 60 21.92 8.36 -16.43
N THR A 61 23.25 8.46 -16.51
CA THR A 61 24.06 9.44 -15.78
C THR A 61 23.59 10.87 -16.05
N ASP A 62 23.31 11.18 -17.31
CA ASP A 62 22.88 12.52 -17.73
C ASP A 62 21.55 12.91 -17.07
N ASP A 63 20.61 11.97 -16.96
CA ASP A 63 19.32 12.25 -16.31
C ASP A 63 19.47 12.43 -14.79
N ILE A 64 20.43 11.74 -14.16
CA ILE A 64 20.78 11.93 -12.75
C ILE A 64 21.44 13.28 -12.52
N GLU A 65 22.40 13.67 -13.34
CA GLU A 65 23.04 14.98 -13.26
C GLU A 65 22.06 16.12 -13.51
N ARG A 66 21.20 15.99 -14.52
CA ARG A 66 20.15 16.97 -14.80
C ARG A 66 19.14 17.05 -13.67
N SER A 67 18.82 15.93 -13.02
CA SER A 67 17.98 15.92 -11.81
C SER A 67 18.59 16.78 -10.71
N ARG A 68 19.90 16.62 -10.46
CA ARG A 68 20.64 17.39 -9.46
C ARG A 68 20.74 18.88 -9.80
N LYS A 69 21.03 19.20 -11.06
CA LYS A 69 21.32 20.57 -11.50
C LYS A 69 20.05 21.40 -11.78
N GLN A 70 19.02 20.79 -12.36
CA GLN A 70 17.87 21.52 -12.91
C GLN A 70 16.62 21.45 -12.03
N ILE A 71 16.45 20.41 -11.20
CA ILE A 71 15.20 20.20 -10.45
C ILE A 71 15.39 20.65 -9.00
N ARG A 72 14.90 21.85 -8.69
CA ARG A 72 15.07 22.49 -7.37
C ARG A 72 14.27 21.78 -6.28
N ASN A 73 13.00 21.48 -6.53
CA ASN A 73 12.11 20.86 -5.55
C ASN A 73 11.26 19.72 -6.15
N ALA A 74 10.78 18.86 -5.24
CA ALA A 74 9.86 17.75 -5.47
C ALA A 74 8.91 17.65 -4.25
N THR A 75 7.90 18.50 -4.22
CA THR A 75 6.99 18.62 -3.08
C THR A 75 5.92 17.54 -3.12
N PHE A 76 5.85 16.73 -2.07
CA PHE A 76 4.74 15.81 -1.85
C PHE A 76 3.50 16.59 -1.41
N TYR A 77 2.35 16.38 -2.08
CA TYR A 77 1.17 17.21 -1.84
C TYR A 77 -0.17 16.47 -1.71
N ARG A 78 -0.24 15.20 -2.11
CA ARG A 78 -1.48 14.43 -2.02
C ARG A 78 -1.22 12.93 -1.91
N ILE A 79 -2.05 12.27 -1.09
CA ILE A 79 -2.16 10.81 -0.98
C ILE A 79 -3.48 10.41 -1.62
N PHE A 80 -3.46 9.32 -2.39
CA PHE A 80 -4.63 8.79 -3.05
C PHE A 80 -4.70 7.26 -2.88
N ASN A 81 -5.65 6.78 -2.09
CA ASN A 81 -5.89 5.35 -1.94
C ASN A 81 -6.80 4.87 -3.07
N SER A 82 -6.22 4.13 -4.00
CA SER A 82 -6.93 3.49 -5.11
C SER A 82 -7.16 2.01 -4.82
N LYS A 83 -8.14 1.39 -5.50
CA LYS A 83 -8.29 -0.07 -5.52
C LYS A 83 -7.00 -0.80 -5.93
N SER A 84 -6.14 -0.14 -6.71
CA SER A 84 -4.86 -0.68 -7.17
C SER A 84 -3.71 -0.50 -6.16
N GLY A 85 -3.92 0.19 -5.04
CA GLY A 85 -2.90 0.54 -4.05
C GLY A 85 -2.79 2.05 -3.79
N VAL A 86 -1.91 2.42 -2.87
CA VAL A 86 -1.68 3.80 -2.43
C VAL A 86 -0.81 4.56 -3.43
N LEU A 87 -1.32 5.69 -3.92
CA LEU A 87 -0.68 6.60 -4.87
C LEU A 87 -0.28 7.90 -4.18
N LEU A 88 1.01 8.20 -4.24
CA LEU A 88 1.61 9.43 -3.78
C LEU A 88 1.77 10.39 -4.95
N HIS A 89 1.33 11.63 -4.78
CA HIS A 89 1.41 12.66 -5.80
C HIS A 89 2.44 13.71 -5.40
N PHE A 90 3.40 13.92 -6.29
CA PHE A 90 4.48 14.89 -6.14
C PHE A 90 4.40 15.94 -7.24
N ARG A 91 4.71 17.18 -6.85
CA ARG A 91 4.88 18.32 -7.75
C ARG A 91 6.36 18.64 -7.80
N THR A 92 6.94 18.54 -8.99
CA THR A 92 8.36 18.86 -9.22
C THR A 92 8.49 20.17 -9.98
N SER A 93 9.52 20.95 -9.66
CA SER A 93 9.95 22.06 -10.53
C SER A 93 10.28 21.51 -11.92
N ALA A 94 9.92 22.24 -12.96
CA ALA A 94 10.43 21.94 -14.29
C ALA A 94 11.88 22.41 -14.45
N GLY A 95 12.55 21.91 -15.49
CA GLY A 95 13.88 22.43 -15.85
C GLY A 95 13.81 23.74 -16.63
N PRO A 96 14.96 24.39 -16.86
CA PRO A 96 15.03 25.70 -17.53
C PRO A 96 14.41 25.70 -18.93
N ASP A 97 14.63 24.63 -19.70
CA ASP A 97 14.17 24.54 -21.10
C ASP A 97 12.72 24.03 -21.25
N SER A 98 11.95 23.97 -20.15
CA SER A 98 10.59 23.44 -20.15
C SER A 98 9.57 24.55 -20.39
N LYS A 99 8.59 24.30 -21.26
CA LYS A 99 7.43 25.17 -21.45
C LYS A 99 6.55 25.27 -20.19
N PHE A 100 6.55 24.23 -19.37
CA PHE A 100 5.78 24.15 -18.14
C PHE A 100 6.64 24.55 -16.94
N THR A 101 6.02 25.13 -15.92
CA THR A 101 6.68 25.50 -14.66
C THR A 101 6.85 24.32 -13.71
N HIS A 102 5.92 23.37 -13.74
CA HIS A 102 5.90 22.21 -12.86
C HIS A 102 5.44 20.96 -13.60
N HIS A 103 5.92 19.81 -13.14
CA HIS A 103 5.54 18.48 -13.61
C HIS A 103 5.00 17.67 -12.45
N GLN A 104 4.02 16.82 -12.72
CA GLN A 104 3.41 15.90 -11.78
C GLN A 104 4.07 14.51 -11.89
N VAL A 105 4.46 13.97 -10.74
CA VAL A 105 4.94 12.59 -10.61
C VAL A 105 4.02 11.83 -9.68
N LYS A 106 3.55 10.66 -10.13
CA LYS A 106 2.73 9.75 -9.35
C LYS A 106 3.58 8.54 -8.97
N ILE A 107 3.56 8.15 -7.70
CA ILE A 107 4.26 6.95 -7.21
C ILE A 107 3.27 6.05 -6.51
N ARG A 108 3.14 4.81 -6.97
CA ARG A 108 2.35 3.78 -6.29
C ARG A 108 3.24 2.92 -5.42
N LEU A 109 2.84 2.76 -4.16
CA LEU A 109 3.50 1.89 -3.20
C LEU A 109 2.90 0.48 -3.33
N GLU A 110 3.65 -0.46 -3.90
CA GLU A 110 3.12 -1.79 -4.22
C GLU A 110 3.02 -2.71 -3.00
N GLU A 111 3.84 -2.48 -1.98
CA GLU A 111 3.91 -3.32 -0.77
C GLU A 111 3.10 -2.73 0.40
N TRP A 112 2.24 -1.72 0.15
CA TRP A 112 1.50 -1.03 1.21
C TRP A 112 0.67 -1.99 2.07
N GLY A 113 -0.18 -2.80 1.43
CA GLY A 113 -1.06 -3.74 2.13
C GLY A 113 -0.29 -4.78 2.94
N ASP A 114 0.75 -5.37 2.33
CA ASP A 114 1.61 -6.39 2.98
C ASP A 114 2.22 -5.86 4.30
N TRP A 115 2.66 -4.59 4.29
CA TRP A 115 3.27 -3.96 5.44
C TRP A 115 2.26 -3.41 6.46
N LEU A 116 1.07 -3.01 6.01
CA LEU A 116 -0.02 -2.58 6.88
C LEU A 116 -0.53 -3.72 7.76
N THR A 117 -0.64 -4.94 7.21
CA THR A 117 -1.05 -6.14 7.96
C THR A 117 0.09 -6.83 8.69
N SER A 118 1.32 -6.30 8.59
CA SER A 118 2.48 -6.92 9.23
C SER A 118 2.51 -6.63 10.73
N THR A 119 3.12 -7.53 11.51
CA THR A 119 3.34 -7.34 12.95
C THR A 119 4.49 -6.37 13.27
N VAL A 120 5.10 -5.79 12.24
CA VAL A 120 6.25 -4.90 12.38
C VAL A 120 5.77 -3.49 12.73
N LYS A 121 6.43 -2.84 13.70
CA LYS A 121 6.17 -1.43 14.05
C LYS A 121 6.09 -0.54 12.80
N PHE A 122 5.09 0.33 12.72
CA PHE A 122 4.82 1.19 11.55
C PHE A 122 6.04 2.02 11.12
N ASN A 123 6.86 2.47 12.07
CA ASN A 123 8.13 3.16 11.78
C ASN A 123 9.07 2.35 10.85
N LYS A 124 9.21 1.04 11.10
CA LYS A 124 10.06 0.15 10.31
C LYS A 124 9.34 -0.29 9.04
N ALA A 125 8.03 -0.53 9.11
CA ALA A 125 7.19 -0.83 7.96
C ALA A 125 7.26 0.29 6.90
N ALA A 126 7.09 1.55 7.31
CA ALA A 126 7.20 2.72 6.43
C ALA A 126 8.58 2.83 5.76
N LYS A 127 9.67 2.62 6.50
CA LYS A 127 11.04 2.59 5.92
C LYS A 127 11.19 1.48 4.88
N ASN A 128 10.58 0.32 5.12
CA ASN A 128 10.63 -0.80 4.20
C ASN A 128 9.81 -0.53 2.94
N ILE A 129 8.59 0.00 3.07
CA ILE A 129 7.76 0.42 1.94
C ILE A 129 8.49 1.46 1.08
N LEU A 130 9.06 2.49 1.71
CA LEU A 130 9.75 3.58 1.01
C LEU A 130 11.08 3.14 0.36
N ASN A 131 11.66 2.01 0.75
CA ASN A 131 12.80 1.40 0.06
C ASN A 131 12.40 0.16 -0.77
N GLY A 132 11.09 -0.12 -0.80
CA GLY A 132 10.49 -1.31 -1.37
C GLY A 132 10.28 -1.18 -2.87
N ARG A 133 9.33 -1.96 -3.37
CA ARG A 133 8.90 -1.89 -4.77
C ARG A 133 7.93 -0.75 -4.99
N ILE A 134 8.20 0.05 -6.02
CA ILE A 134 7.35 1.15 -6.43
C ILE A 134 7.03 1.07 -7.92
N SER A 135 5.87 1.61 -8.28
CA SER A 135 5.52 1.94 -9.66
C SER A 135 5.38 3.45 -9.79
N PHE A 136 5.62 4.01 -10.97
CA PHE A 136 5.48 5.45 -11.15
C PHE A 136 5.02 5.84 -12.56
N ASP A 137 4.55 7.09 -12.66
CA ASP A 137 4.33 7.80 -13.92
C ASP A 137 4.74 9.28 -13.74
N CYS A 138 5.20 9.89 -14.82
CA CYS A 138 5.50 11.31 -14.88
C CYS A 138 4.95 11.89 -16.18
N ASP A 139 4.31 13.04 -16.09
CA ASP A 139 3.73 13.79 -17.21
C ASP A 139 4.76 14.41 -18.17
N CYS A 140 6.05 14.40 -17.83
CA CYS A 140 7.05 15.03 -18.68
C CYS A 140 7.29 14.25 -19.98
N GLY A 141 7.55 14.97 -21.07
CA GLY A 141 7.78 14.36 -22.38
C GLY A 141 8.94 13.35 -22.42
N ARG A 142 9.98 13.55 -21.59
CA ARG A 142 11.07 12.57 -21.47
C ARG A 142 10.56 11.24 -20.91
N HIS A 143 9.70 11.24 -19.90
CA HIS A 143 9.11 10.00 -19.39
C HIS A 143 8.14 9.40 -20.41
N GLN A 144 7.18 10.19 -20.88
CA GLN A 144 6.15 9.77 -21.81
C GLN A 144 6.72 9.09 -23.06
N PHE A 145 7.72 9.70 -23.71
CA PHE A 145 8.23 9.21 -25.01
C PHE A 145 9.45 8.28 -24.92
N TRP A 146 10.21 8.28 -23.81
CA TRP A 146 11.42 7.45 -23.69
C TRP A 146 11.27 6.27 -22.73
N TYR A 147 10.55 6.47 -21.63
CA TYR A 147 10.61 5.58 -20.46
C TYR A 147 9.28 4.92 -20.12
N ARG A 148 8.13 5.45 -20.56
CA ARG A 148 6.81 4.86 -20.25
C ARG A 148 6.67 3.44 -20.79
N TYR A 149 7.19 3.17 -22.00
CA TYR A 149 7.25 1.82 -22.53
C TYR A 149 8.13 0.91 -21.67
N VAL A 150 9.32 1.38 -21.26
CA VAL A 150 10.24 0.65 -20.36
C VAL A 150 9.55 0.32 -19.03
N ALA A 151 8.82 1.28 -18.46
CA ALA A 151 8.05 1.10 -17.23
C ALA A 151 6.93 0.08 -17.40
N THR A 152 6.27 0.08 -18.55
CA THR A 152 5.17 -0.85 -18.87
C THR A 152 5.69 -2.28 -18.98
N ILE A 153 6.75 -2.51 -19.76
CA ILE A 153 7.36 -3.84 -19.89
C ILE A 153 8.13 -4.26 -18.63
N GLY A 154 8.54 -3.32 -17.79
CA GLY A 154 9.21 -3.59 -16.53
C GLY A 154 8.23 -3.89 -15.38
N GLY A 155 6.93 -3.72 -15.58
CA GLY A 155 5.91 -3.97 -14.54
C GLY A 155 5.82 -2.87 -13.48
N PHE A 156 6.35 -1.67 -13.74
CA PHE A 156 6.38 -0.54 -12.80
C PHE A 156 5.73 0.73 -13.32
N ALA A 157 4.94 0.65 -14.40
CA ALA A 157 4.15 1.78 -14.87
C ALA A 157 2.88 2.00 -14.03
N VAL A 158 2.59 3.27 -13.74
CA VAL A 158 1.26 3.73 -13.35
C VAL A 158 0.53 4.18 -14.62
N SER A 159 -0.79 4.01 -14.67
CA SER A 159 -1.61 4.40 -15.84
C SER A 159 -1.35 5.86 -16.25
N PRO A 160 -1.19 6.17 -17.56
CA PRO A 160 -1.44 5.30 -18.73
C PRO A 160 -0.29 4.35 -19.08
N LEU A 161 -0.63 3.17 -19.63
CA LEU A 161 0.34 2.17 -20.10
C LEU A 161 0.71 2.44 -21.57
N GLU A 162 1.99 2.27 -21.90
CA GLU A 162 2.49 2.42 -23.27
C GLU A 162 2.91 1.06 -23.81
N HIS A 163 2.23 0.61 -24.88
CA HIS A 163 2.51 -0.65 -25.55
C HIS A 163 3.33 -0.47 -26.83
N SER A 164 3.51 0.76 -27.29
CA SER A 164 4.27 1.07 -28.50
C SER A 164 5.75 1.18 -28.20
N TYR A 165 6.57 0.44 -28.95
CA TYR A 165 8.01 0.48 -28.79
C TYR A 165 8.56 1.88 -29.16
N PRO A 166 9.44 2.48 -28.35
CA PRO A 166 9.97 3.83 -28.57
C PRO A 166 11.09 3.83 -29.62
N LYS A 167 10.72 3.56 -30.88
CA LYS A 167 11.63 3.35 -32.02
C LYS A 167 12.54 4.55 -32.31
N ILE A 168 12.04 5.77 -32.11
CA ILE A 168 12.77 7.01 -32.46
C ILE A 168 13.60 7.51 -31.27
N ARG A 169 12.98 7.60 -30.09
CA ARG A 169 13.57 8.29 -28.93
C ARG A 169 14.43 7.39 -28.06
N ASN A 170 14.05 6.12 -27.88
CA ASN A 170 14.80 5.17 -27.05
C ASN A 170 14.85 3.76 -27.67
N PRO A 171 15.40 3.60 -28.88
CA PRO A 171 15.40 2.32 -29.59
C PRO A 171 16.15 1.21 -28.87
N LYS A 172 17.08 1.55 -27.98
CA LYS A 172 17.88 0.59 -27.20
C LYS A 172 17.30 0.29 -25.80
N LEU A 173 16.18 0.92 -25.43
CA LEU A 173 15.55 0.80 -24.10
C LEU A 173 16.51 1.05 -22.92
N THR A 174 17.41 2.04 -23.05
CA THR A 174 18.37 2.36 -21.98
C THR A 174 17.82 3.48 -21.10
N GLY A 175 18.04 3.36 -19.78
CA GLY A 175 17.49 4.27 -18.78
C GLY A 175 16.10 3.85 -18.29
N ALA A 176 15.78 4.19 -17.03
CA ALA A 176 14.50 3.89 -16.42
C ALA A 176 13.72 5.15 -16.00
N CYS A 177 14.40 6.16 -15.47
CA CYS A 177 13.76 7.33 -14.87
C CYS A 177 14.16 8.63 -15.58
N CYS A 178 13.22 9.58 -15.65
CA CYS A 178 13.52 10.96 -16.02
C CYS A 178 14.05 11.75 -14.81
N LYS A 179 14.58 12.95 -15.07
CA LYS A 179 15.10 13.84 -14.02
C LYS A 179 14.09 14.17 -12.91
N HIS A 180 12.80 14.29 -13.22
CA HIS A 180 11.75 14.59 -12.23
C HIS A 180 11.55 13.41 -11.28
N VAL A 181 11.37 12.20 -11.84
CA VAL A 181 11.24 10.96 -11.05
C VAL A 181 12.46 10.78 -10.16
N LEU A 182 13.69 10.95 -10.69
CA LEU A 182 14.91 10.82 -9.89
C LEU A 182 14.96 11.76 -8.68
N LYS A 183 14.48 13.00 -8.81
CA LYS A 183 14.40 13.94 -7.68
C LYS A 183 13.35 13.46 -6.68
N VAL A 184 12.20 13.00 -7.15
CA VAL A 184 11.16 12.44 -6.29
C VAL A 184 11.64 11.19 -5.54
N LEU A 185 12.36 10.28 -6.20
CA LEU A 185 12.92 9.09 -5.54
C LEU A 185 13.89 9.46 -4.41
N ALA A 186 14.68 10.52 -4.61
CA ALA A 186 15.51 11.05 -3.53
C ALA A 186 14.65 11.64 -2.40
N THR A 187 13.61 12.41 -2.72
CA THR A 187 12.72 13.01 -1.69
C THR A 187 11.88 11.96 -0.95
N LEU A 188 11.50 10.88 -1.62
CA LEU A 188 10.70 9.79 -1.07
C LEU A 188 11.40 9.11 0.12
N ARG A 189 12.73 9.06 0.10
CA ARG A 189 13.58 8.56 1.19
C ARG A 189 13.79 9.57 2.33
N GLY A 190 13.25 10.78 2.19
CA GLY A 190 13.39 11.84 3.17
C GLY A 190 12.58 11.60 4.44
N PRO A 191 13.05 12.11 5.60
CA PRO A 191 12.40 11.88 6.90
C PRO A 191 11.02 12.54 7.02
N ALA A 192 10.73 13.59 6.25
CA ALA A 192 9.41 14.22 6.25
C ALA A 192 8.36 13.31 5.58
N VAL A 193 8.69 12.75 4.42
CA VAL A 193 7.80 11.81 3.73
C VAL A 193 7.60 10.56 4.57
N GLN A 194 8.67 10.04 5.20
CA GLN A 194 8.55 8.90 6.11
C GLN A 194 7.56 9.16 7.26
N ARG A 195 7.64 10.32 7.94
CA ARG A 195 6.70 10.67 9.01
C ARG A 195 5.26 10.76 8.54
N LEU A 196 5.04 11.34 7.36
CA LEU A 196 3.70 11.44 6.77
C LEU A 196 3.13 10.05 6.44
N ILE A 197 3.97 9.15 5.94
CA ILE A 197 3.57 7.77 5.66
C ILE A 197 3.25 7.00 6.94
N ILE A 198 4.05 7.16 8.01
CA ILE A 198 3.78 6.52 9.31
C ILE A 198 2.41 6.95 9.83
N ALA A 199 2.16 8.26 9.86
CA ALA A 199 0.88 8.80 10.33
C ALA A 199 -0.30 8.32 9.46
N GLU A 200 -0.08 8.12 8.15
CA GLU A 200 -1.13 7.57 7.28
C GLU A 200 -1.36 6.07 7.51
N MET A 201 -0.31 5.29 7.78
CA MET A 201 -0.45 3.88 8.15
C MET A 201 -1.20 3.71 9.48
N GLU A 202 -0.89 4.52 10.48
CA GLU A 202 -1.58 4.51 11.79
C GLU A 202 -3.07 4.83 11.61
N LYS A 203 -3.39 5.90 10.85
CA LYS A 203 -4.77 6.24 10.51
C LYS A 203 -5.50 5.16 9.75
N GLU A 204 -4.82 4.44 8.85
CA GLU A 204 -5.44 3.35 8.09
C GLU A 204 -5.65 2.10 8.95
N ALA A 205 -4.74 1.83 9.91
CA ALA A 205 -4.87 0.72 10.85
C ALA A 205 -5.98 0.93 11.90
N GLU A 206 -6.22 2.18 12.31
CA GLU A 206 -7.30 2.53 13.25
C GLU A 206 -8.70 2.49 12.61
N ARG A 207 -8.82 2.41 11.28
CA ARG A 207 -10.12 2.40 10.61
C ARG A 207 -10.84 1.07 10.81
N ILE A 208 -11.89 1.10 11.64
CA ILE A 208 -12.83 0.01 11.88
C ILE A 208 -14.03 0.21 10.94
N GLY A 209 -13.93 -0.22 9.67
CA GLY A 209 -15.07 -0.15 8.76
C GLY A 209 -14.76 -0.44 7.30
N PHE A 210 -15.60 -1.25 6.65
CA PHE A 210 -15.52 -1.56 5.21
C PHE A 210 -16.14 -0.46 4.32
N GLY A 211 -16.72 0.58 4.92
CA GLY A 211 -17.63 1.52 4.26
C GLY A 211 -17.32 3.01 4.41
N ASP A 212 -16.27 3.40 5.15
CA ASP A 212 -15.97 4.83 5.31
C ASP A 212 -15.43 5.44 4.01
N ASP A 213 -16.08 6.50 3.57
CA ASP A 213 -16.06 7.02 2.20
C ASP A 213 -14.66 7.14 1.58
N ARG A 214 -14.57 6.78 0.30
CA ARG A 214 -13.38 6.99 -0.56
C ARG A 214 -12.86 8.44 -0.55
N SER A 215 -13.63 9.40 -0.06
CA SER A 215 -13.24 10.80 0.12
C SER A 215 -12.22 10.98 1.26
N THR A 216 -12.35 10.26 2.37
CA THR A 216 -11.48 10.38 3.56
C THR A 216 -10.10 9.74 3.35
N ALA A 217 -9.99 8.79 2.42
CA ALA A 217 -8.72 8.15 2.04
C ALA A 217 -7.92 8.95 0.98
N ASN A 218 -8.54 9.97 0.38
CA ASN A 218 -7.98 10.76 -0.71
C ASN A 218 -7.79 12.21 -0.28
N ARG A 219 -6.74 12.47 0.52
CA ARG A 219 -6.51 13.80 1.09
C ARG A 219 -5.33 14.53 0.45
N PHE A 220 -5.50 15.84 0.33
CA PHE A 220 -4.38 16.76 0.18
C PHE A 220 -3.67 16.93 1.51
N LEU A 221 -2.36 17.17 1.47
CA LEU A 221 -1.61 17.53 2.66
C LEU A 221 -2.09 18.89 3.17
N THR A 222 -2.15 19.05 4.50
CA THR A 222 -2.44 20.34 5.13
C THR A 222 -1.34 21.36 4.84
N LYS A 223 -1.62 22.65 5.00
CA LYS A 223 -0.61 23.72 4.78
C LYS A 223 0.69 23.49 5.59
N LYS A 224 0.57 23.00 6.84
CA LYS A 224 1.72 22.69 7.72
C LYS A 224 2.52 21.49 7.20
N GLU A 225 1.84 20.42 6.79
CA GLU A 225 2.48 19.23 6.21
C GLU A 225 3.16 19.57 4.87
N LEU A 226 2.50 20.37 4.01
CA LEU A 226 3.04 20.86 2.74
C LEU A 226 4.32 21.68 2.94
N ALA A 227 4.33 22.63 3.88
CA ALA A 227 5.51 23.44 4.18
C ALA A 227 6.69 22.57 4.68
N THR A 228 6.40 21.52 5.44
CA THR A 228 7.41 20.57 5.93
C THR A 228 7.93 19.66 4.79
N ALA A 229 7.04 19.19 3.93
CA ALA A 229 7.39 18.42 2.73
C ALA A 229 8.22 19.26 1.74
N ALA A 230 7.89 20.53 1.54
CA ALA A 230 8.61 21.43 0.65
C ALA A 230 10.03 21.74 1.17
N ARG A 231 10.16 22.09 2.45
CA ARG A 231 11.46 22.37 3.08
C ARG A 231 12.39 21.16 3.04
N SER A 232 11.87 19.99 3.40
CA SER A 232 12.66 18.75 3.35
C SER A 232 13.06 18.37 1.93
N SER A 233 12.17 18.56 0.94
CA SER A 233 12.49 18.29 -0.46
C SER A 233 13.65 19.16 -0.99
N ALA A 234 13.70 20.43 -0.60
CA ALA A 234 14.79 21.34 -0.97
C ALA A 234 16.14 20.89 -0.39
N ALA A 235 16.15 20.38 0.85
CA ALA A 235 17.35 19.91 1.54
C ALA A 235 17.85 18.53 1.06
N VAL A 236 17.04 17.78 0.30
CA VAL A 236 17.40 16.42 -0.14
C VAL A 236 18.48 16.45 -1.22
N GLN A 237 19.59 15.78 -0.92
CA GLN A 237 20.66 15.49 -1.87
C GLN A 237 20.15 14.62 -3.02
N ALA A 238 20.69 14.85 -4.22
CA ALA A 238 20.32 14.09 -5.41
C ALA A 238 20.65 12.60 -5.27
N ALA A 239 19.90 11.76 -5.99
CA ALA A 239 20.16 10.34 -6.09
C ALA A 239 21.57 10.06 -6.62
N ASP A 240 22.32 9.19 -5.93
CA ASP A 240 23.68 8.78 -6.31
C ASP A 240 23.65 7.37 -6.92
N ARG A 241 24.10 7.28 -8.18
CA ARG A 241 24.11 6.03 -8.94
C ARG A 241 25.02 4.97 -8.33
N LYS A 242 26.21 5.34 -7.83
CA LYS A 242 27.18 4.38 -7.27
C LYS A 242 26.65 3.80 -5.97
N LYS A 243 26.11 4.65 -5.10
CA LYS A 243 25.47 4.22 -3.85
C LYS A 243 24.26 3.33 -4.12
N ALA A 244 23.41 3.70 -5.07
CA ALA A 244 22.25 2.89 -5.44
C ALA A 244 22.65 1.54 -6.05
N ALA A 245 23.68 1.51 -6.91
CA ALA A 245 24.20 0.26 -7.47
C ALA A 245 24.73 -0.67 -6.39
N LYS A 246 25.50 -0.15 -5.43
CA LYS A 246 25.98 -0.92 -4.27
C LYS A 246 24.82 -1.45 -3.42
N ALA A 247 23.88 -0.59 -3.04
CA ALA A 247 22.70 -0.99 -2.26
C ALA A 247 21.86 -2.08 -2.97
N PHE A 248 21.74 -2.01 -4.30
CA PHE A 248 21.05 -3.04 -5.08
C PHE A 248 21.85 -4.36 -5.14
N GLN A 249 23.17 -4.30 -5.25
CA GLN A 249 24.03 -5.48 -5.20
C GLN A 249 23.96 -6.15 -3.82
N ASP A 250 24.08 -5.37 -2.75
CA ASP A 250 23.96 -5.84 -1.37
C ASP A 250 22.61 -6.51 -1.12
N TYR A 251 21.52 -5.90 -1.61
CA TYR A 251 20.19 -6.51 -1.59
C TYR A 251 20.13 -7.86 -2.32
N ARG A 252 20.73 -7.94 -3.52
CA ARG A 252 20.75 -9.18 -4.31
C ARG A 252 21.57 -10.27 -3.61
N GLN A 253 22.68 -9.92 -2.97
CA GLN A 253 23.49 -10.84 -2.18
C GLN A 253 22.74 -11.29 -0.92
N ALA A 254 22.15 -10.36 -0.17
CA ALA A 254 21.34 -10.66 1.01
C ALA A 254 20.16 -11.58 0.69
N LYS A 255 19.47 -11.34 -0.44
CA LYS A 255 18.37 -12.22 -0.90
C LYS A 255 18.86 -13.62 -1.23
N LYS A 256 20.01 -13.75 -1.89
CA LYS A 256 20.62 -15.06 -2.18
C LYS A 256 21.03 -15.78 -0.88
N GLY A 257 21.66 -15.07 0.04
CA GLY A 257 22.07 -15.61 1.35
C GLY A 257 20.87 -16.02 2.19
N PHE A 258 19.81 -15.21 2.23
CA PHE A 258 18.56 -15.54 2.91
C PHE A 258 17.91 -16.78 2.32
N ARG A 259 17.87 -16.92 0.99
CA ARG A 259 17.33 -18.13 0.34
C ARG A 259 18.12 -19.38 0.72
N LYS A 260 19.46 -19.31 0.71
CA LYS A 260 20.31 -20.42 1.17
C LYS A 260 20.01 -20.79 2.62
N LYS A 261 19.93 -19.80 3.52
CA LYS A 261 19.60 -20.03 4.92
C LYS A 261 18.20 -20.63 5.13
N MET A 262 17.23 -20.26 4.31
CA MET A 262 15.88 -20.85 4.34
C MET A 262 15.87 -22.31 3.86
N GLU A 263 16.81 -22.71 3.01
CA GLU A 263 16.97 -24.08 2.50
C GLU A 263 17.81 -24.96 3.46
N GLU A 264 18.52 -24.38 4.44
CA GLU A 264 19.30 -25.13 5.43
C GLU A 264 18.38 -25.96 6.34
N PRO A 265 18.66 -27.26 6.57
CA PRO A 265 17.80 -28.16 7.34
C PRO A 265 17.50 -27.63 8.75
N ARG A 266 18.52 -27.10 9.43
CA ARG A 266 18.40 -26.51 10.77
C ARG A 266 17.38 -25.38 10.84
N THR A 267 17.32 -24.55 9.80
CA THR A 267 16.38 -23.43 9.72
C THR A 267 14.97 -23.92 9.45
N VAL A 268 14.80 -24.89 8.55
CA VAL A 268 13.51 -25.52 8.27
C VAL A 268 12.95 -26.18 9.53
N ASP A 269 13.77 -26.90 10.28
CA ASP A 269 13.36 -27.57 11.51
C ASP A 269 13.01 -26.55 12.62
N ALA A 270 13.77 -25.46 12.72
CA ALA A 270 13.43 -24.35 13.62
C ALA A 270 12.08 -23.71 13.28
N PHE A 271 11.79 -23.49 11.98
CA PHE A 271 10.49 -22.97 11.55
C PHE A 271 9.35 -23.94 11.85
N LYS A 272 9.51 -25.25 11.59
CA LYS A 272 8.52 -26.26 11.96
C LYS A 272 8.24 -26.30 13.46
N LYS A 273 9.29 -26.12 14.28
CA LYS A 273 9.13 -26.05 15.73
C LYS A 273 8.34 -24.81 16.14
N LEU A 274 8.67 -23.65 15.58
CA LEU A 274 7.93 -22.39 15.83
C LEU A 274 6.47 -22.46 15.35
N GLU A 275 6.20 -23.10 14.21
CA GLU A 275 4.82 -23.32 13.74
C GLU A 275 4.01 -24.18 14.71
N LYS A 276 4.61 -25.26 15.24
CA LYS A 276 3.97 -26.10 16.27
C LYS A 276 3.74 -25.32 17.57
N GLU A 277 4.72 -24.54 18.02
CA GLU A 277 4.60 -23.69 19.21
C GLU A 277 3.51 -22.63 19.04
N LYS A 278 3.43 -21.99 17.86
CA LYS A 278 2.38 -21.04 17.54
C LYS A 278 1.01 -21.70 17.49
N ALA A 279 0.86 -22.84 16.83
CA ALA A 279 -0.40 -23.59 16.78
C ALA A 279 -0.87 -23.99 18.19
N ALA A 280 0.06 -24.43 19.05
CA ALA A 280 -0.25 -24.72 20.45
C ALA A 280 -0.68 -23.47 21.23
N SER A 281 -0.04 -22.32 20.98
CA SER A 281 -0.40 -21.04 21.59
C SER A 281 -1.78 -20.56 21.13
N ASP A 282 -2.08 -20.64 19.84
CA ASP A 282 -3.37 -20.24 19.27
C ASP A 282 -4.51 -21.12 19.81
N LEU A 283 -4.25 -22.42 19.99
CA LEU A 283 -5.22 -23.36 20.59
C LEU A 283 -5.49 -23.03 22.07
N LYS A 284 -4.45 -22.67 22.83
CA LYS A 284 -4.60 -22.19 24.23
C LYS A 284 -5.41 -20.90 24.28
N ALA A 285 -5.10 -19.92 23.43
CA ALA A 285 -5.84 -18.66 23.36
C ALA A 285 -7.33 -18.87 23.05
N ALA A 286 -7.64 -19.72 22.06
CA ALA A 286 -9.03 -20.07 21.72
C ALA A 286 -9.75 -20.79 22.86
N THR A 287 -9.04 -21.59 23.66
CA THR A 287 -9.61 -22.28 24.82
C THR A 287 -9.91 -21.29 25.94
N ILE A 288 -8.99 -20.36 26.22
CA ILE A 288 -9.19 -19.29 27.20
C ILE A 288 -10.39 -18.41 26.80
N GLU A 289 -10.52 -18.07 25.51
CA GLU A 289 -11.65 -17.28 25.01
C GLU A 289 -12.99 -18.01 25.19
N LYS A 290 -13.04 -19.34 24.96
CA LYS A 290 -14.23 -20.15 25.22
C LYS A 290 -14.59 -20.20 26.70
N ILE A 291 -13.59 -20.36 27.58
CA ILE A 291 -13.80 -20.36 29.04
C ILE A 291 -14.34 -19.00 29.48
N ALA A 292 -13.73 -17.90 29.04
CA ALA A 292 -14.18 -16.54 29.36
C ALA A 292 -15.62 -16.29 28.90
N ARG A 293 -15.99 -16.71 27.69
CA ARG A 293 -17.39 -16.62 27.21
C ARG A 293 -18.35 -17.43 28.06
N HIS A 294 -17.96 -18.64 28.48
CA HIS A 294 -18.80 -19.50 29.32
C HIS A 294 -18.96 -18.91 30.73
N GLU A 295 -17.90 -18.36 31.32
CA GLU A 295 -17.96 -17.64 32.60
C GLU A 295 -18.85 -16.41 32.52
N GLN A 296 -18.72 -15.61 31.45
CA GLN A 296 -19.56 -14.45 31.23
C GLN A 296 -21.05 -14.85 31.09
N GLN A 297 -21.35 -15.89 30.31
CA GLN A 297 -22.72 -16.43 30.23
C GLN A 297 -23.25 -16.96 31.57
N ARG A 298 -22.40 -17.54 32.41
CA ARG A 298 -22.79 -17.97 33.77
C ARG A 298 -23.06 -16.77 34.68
N ALA A 299 -22.24 -15.73 34.61
CA ALA A 299 -22.45 -14.49 35.35
C ALA A 299 -23.75 -13.80 34.93
N ASP A 300 -23.99 -13.65 33.62
CA ASP A 300 -25.21 -13.05 33.08
C ASP A 300 -26.46 -13.85 33.49
N ARG A 301 -26.39 -15.19 33.50
CA ARG A 301 -27.48 -16.05 33.98
C ARG A 301 -27.72 -15.87 35.48
N ALA A 302 -26.67 -15.86 36.30
CA ALA A 302 -26.78 -15.67 37.74
C ALA A 302 -27.37 -14.28 38.10
N GLU A 303 -26.98 -13.23 37.37
CA GLU A 303 -27.55 -11.90 37.53
C GLU A 303 -29.03 -11.86 37.14
N ARG A 304 -29.40 -12.52 36.03
CA ARG A 304 -30.79 -12.66 35.60
C ARG A 304 -31.63 -13.43 36.62
N ASP A 305 -31.13 -14.52 37.16
CA ASP A 305 -31.82 -15.34 38.17
C ASP A 305 -32.00 -14.56 39.49
N ALA A 306 -31.00 -13.77 39.90
CA ALA A 306 -31.10 -12.90 41.06
C ALA A 306 -32.13 -11.77 40.86
N LEU A 307 -32.17 -11.16 39.67
CA LEU A 307 -33.19 -10.18 39.28
C LEU A 307 -34.60 -10.79 39.30
N LEU A 308 -34.75 -12.01 38.79
CA LEU A 308 -36.02 -12.72 38.76
C LEU A 308 -36.50 -13.10 40.17
N GLY A 309 -35.61 -13.55 41.05
CA GLY A 309 -35.93 -13.79 42.47
C GLY A 309 -36.34 -12.52 43.21
N ASN A 310 -35.65 -11.40 42.96
CA ASN A 310 -36.02 -10.09 43.51
C ASN A 310 -37.39 -9.61 43.00
N LEU A 311 -37.66 -9.81 41.71
CA LEU A 311 -38.95 -9.48 41.09
C LEU A 311 -40.07 -10.32 41.70
N GLN A 312 -39.87 -11.63 41.85
CA GLN A 312 -40.83 -12.54 42.48
C GLN A 312 -41.14 -12.13 43.93
N GLY A 313 -40.11 -11.86 44.74
CA GLY A 313 -40.28 -11.42 46.12
C GLY A 313 -41.02 -10.08 46.22
N HIS A 314 -40.67 -9.12 45.35
CA HIS A 314 -41.33 -7.82 45.30
C HIS A 314 -42.79 -7.93 44.85
N MET A 315 -43.08 -8.73 43.82
CA MET A 315 -44.43 -8.99 43.33
C MET A 315 -45.28 -9.70 44.38
N ALA A 316 -44.75 -10.71 45.08
CA ALA A 316 -45.46 -11.38 46.16
C ALA A 316 -45.82 -10.40 47.29
N LEU A 317 -44.89 -9.54 47.72
CA LEU A 317 -45.16 -8.53 48.74
C LEU A 317 -46.22 -7.52 48.28
N SER A 318 -46.09 -6.98 47.07
CA SER A 318 -46.99 -5.93 46.56
C SER A 318 -48.39 -6.45 46.22
N VAL A 319 -48.53 -7.70 45.74
CA VAL A 319 -49.83 -8.31 45.45
C VAL A 319 -50.53 -8.79 46.74
N TYR A 320 -49.83 -9.50 47.64
CA TYR A 320 -50.47 -10.10 48.82
C TYR A 320 -50.60 -9.13 50.01
N ARG A 321 -49.63 -8.25 50.25
CA ARG A 321 -49.65 -7.30 51.39
C ARG A 321 -50.34 -5.99 51.01
N ASP A 322 -49.93 -5.41 49.88
CA ASP A 322 -50.34 -4.05 49.49
C ASP A 322 -51.56 -4.05 48.53
N LYS A 323 -52.10 -5.23 48.19
CA LYS A 323 -53.26 -5.47 47.32
C LYS A 323 -53.16 -4.79 45.94
N MET A 324 -51.95 -4.60 45.42
CA MET A 324 -51.71 -3.99 44.12
C MET A 324 -51.99 -4.99 42.98
N SER A 325 -52.44 -4.49 41.82
CA SER A 325 -52.57 -5.34 40.64
C SER A 325 -51.20 -5.74 40.08
N LYS A 326 -51.13 -6.87 39.36
CA LYS A 326 -49.88 -7.39 38.74
C LYS A 326 -49.16 -6.33 37.89
N ALA A 327 -49.91 -5.51 37.15
CA ALA A 327 -49.37 -4.44 36.31
C ALA A 327 -48.77 -3.26 37.12
N GLU A 328 -49.35 -2.95 38.28
CA GLU A 328 -48.85 -1.89 39.17
C GLU A 328 -47.61 -2.35 39.95
N ALA A 329 -47.57 -3.62 40.35
CA ALA A 329 -46.40 -4.25 40.97
C ALA A 329 -45.16 -4.23 40.05
N ILE A 330 -45.35 -4.49 38.75
CA ILE A 330 -44.30 -4.43 37.72
C ILE A 330 -43.77 -2.99 37.54
N LYS A 331 -44.66 -2.00 37.46
CA LYS A 331 -44.27 -0.57 37.37
C LYS A 331 -43.54 -0.09 38.62
N SER A 332 -43.95 -0.57 39.80
CA SER A 332 -43.30 -0.25 41.08
C SER A 332 -41.88 -0.83 41.14
N PHE A 333 -41.69 -2.09 40.74
CA PHE A 333 -40.37 -2.72 40.69
C PHE A 333 -39.45 -2.04 39.67
N ALA A 334 -39.97 -1.72 38.48
CA ALA A 334 -39.24 -0.98 37.45
C ALA A 334 -38.74 0.38 37.96
N LYS A 335 -39.58 1.09 38.74
CA LYS A 335 -39.21 2.35 39.39
C LYS A 335 -38.20 2.18 40.52
N ALA A 336 -38.29 1.09 41.30
CA ALA A 336 -37.38 0.83 42.42
C ALA A 336 -35.97 0.39 41.98
N LYS A 337 -35.85 -0.23 40.80
CA LYS A 337 -34.57 -0.67 40.22
C LYS A 337 -34.06 0.20 39.07
N ASP A 338 -34.75 1.30 38.76
CA ASP A 338 -34.43 2.22 37.66
C ASP A 338 -34.28 1.49 36.31
N MET A 339 -35.25 0.60 36.00
CA MET A 339 -35.25 -0.23 34.79
C MET A 339 -36.42 0.14 33.87
N PRO A 340 -36.28 -0.03 32.54
CA PRO A 340 -37.39 0.13 31.61
C PRO A 340 -38.50 -0.88 31.89
N VAL A 341 -39.76 -0.40 31.90
CA VAL A 341 -40.94 -1.25 32.20
C VAL A 341 -41.03 -2.44 31.24
N ALA A 342 -40.70 -2.26 29.96
CA ALA A 342 -40.71 -3.30 28.94
C ALA A 342 -39.74 -4.46 29.21
N ASP A 343 -38.61 -4.20 29.88
CA ASP A 343 -37.61 -5.23 30.20
C ASP A 343 -38.03 -6.04 31.42
N VAL A 344 -38.71 -5.39 32.38
CA VAL A 344 -39.29 -6.05 33.56
C VAL A 344 -40.52 -6.87 33.17
N GLU A 345 -41.34 -6.41 32.22
CA GLU A 345 -42.48 -7.18 31.68
C GLU A 345 -42.03 -8.50 31.05
N LYS A 346 -40.96 -8.48 30.24
CA LYS A 346 -40.36 -9.70 29.65
C LYS A 346 -39.79 -10.66 30.69
N LEU A 347 -39.29 -10.15 31.81
CA LEU A 347 -38.85 -10.99 32.93
C LEU A 347 -40.04 -11.56 33.70
N ALA A 348 -41.12 -10.78 33.85
CA ALA A 348 -42.34 -11.16 34.56
C ALA A 348 -43.21 -12.20 33.81
N GLU A 349 -43.04 -12.35 32.48
CA GLU A 349 -43.73 -13.41 31.69
C GLU A 349 -43.45 -14.82 32.22
N SER A 350 -42.26 -15.04 32.79
CA SER A 350 -41.87 -16.32 33.40
C SER A 350 -42.29 -16.49 34.86
N VAL A 351 -42.95 -15.48 35.44
CA VAL A 351 -43.35 -15.44 36.85
C VAL A 351 -44.87 -15.66 36.97
N ASN A 352 -45.25 -16.85 37.44
CA ASN A 352 -46.61 -17.17 37.86
C ASN A 352 -46.77 -16.86 39.35
N ILE A 353 -47.48 -15.77 39.64
CA ILE A 353 -47.92 -15.35 40.96
C ILE A 353 -49.41 -15.05 40.87
#